data_AF-A0A929B297-F1
#
_entry.id   AF-A0A929B297-F1
#
_cell.length_a   1.000
_cell.length_b   1.000
_cell.length_c   1.000
_cell.angle_alpha   90.00
_cell.angle_beta   90.00
_cell.angle_gamma   90.00
#
_symmetry.space_group_name_H-M   'P 1'
#
loop_
_entity.id
_entity.type
_entity.pdbx_description
1 polymer ?
#
loop_
_entity_poly.entity_id
_entity_poly.type
_entity_poly.pdbx_seq_one_letter_code
_entity_poly.pdbx_strand_id
1 'polypeptide(L)'
;MNELTEKAVSLVFDALRVRECCRTAPHNSSLPCLDSSNECVTELTEKAIASSSKLKKLDEKIALIDQRLELMEDRITYSQKKTWTNYVTLDPVKLLQNLFGGGDVQRDRLAIADLEIKTADLLAAKAELERQQEEEKVRVGDKVLRLLLDYEAANRRHRLLSSQLETLEQQREVTRIAYKFGRGSTSQILGMEDRRDRLSEQIVNVEIKRDGAVRELRQLIIN
;
A
#
# COMPACT_ATOMS: atom_id res chain seq x y z
N MET A 1 -44.21 38.38 -11.34
CA MET A 1 -44.04 37.07 -10.67
C MET A 1 -42.98 36.20 -11.36
N ASN A 2 -41.91 36.76 -11.94
CA ASN A 2 -40.92 35.98 -12.71
C ASN A 2 -39.49 36.01 -12.14
N GLU A 3 -39.12 36.98 -11.30
CA GLU A 3 -37.75 37.08 -10.76
C GLU A 3 -37.43 36.07 -9.64
N LEU A 4 -38.44 35.67 -8.85
CA LEU A 4 -38.22 34.73 -7.74
C LEU A 4 -38.05 33.28 -8.23
N THR A 5 -38.67 32.93 -9.35
CA THR A 5 -38.52 31.61 -9.98
C THR A 5 -37.18 31.46 -10.69
N GLU A 6 -36.64 32.54 -11.25
CA GLU A 6 -35.36 32.53 -11.97
C GLU A 6 -34.17 32.39 -11.01
N LYS A 7 -34.22 33.07 -9.85
CA LYS A 7 -33.21 32.90 -8.79
C LYS A 7 -33.23 31.49 -8.18
N ALA A 8 -34.40 30.91 -7.97
CA ALA A 8 -34.54 29.56 -7.43
C ALA A 8 -33.99 28.48 -8.38
N VAL A 9 -34.19 28.64 -9.69
CA VAL A 9 -33.61 27.74 -10.70
C VAL A 9 -32.08 27.87 -10.72
N SER A 10 -31.52 29.08 -10.59
CA SER A 10 -30.05 29.25 -10.57
C SER A 10 -29.39 28.61 -9.34
N LEU A 11 -30.02 28.70 -8.16
CA LEU A 11 -29.49 28.09 -6.93
C LEU A 11 -29.55 26.56 -6.93
N VAL A 12 -30.60 25.98 -7.55
CA VAL A 12 -30.69 24.52 -7.75
C VAL A 12 -29.68 24.06 -8.81
N PHE A 13 -29.46 24.86 -9.86
CA PHE A 13 -28.46 24.56 -10.89
C PHE A 13 -27.03 24.64 -10.33
N ASP A 14 -26.73 25.59 -9.45
CA ASP A 14 -25.44 25.69 -8.77
C ASP A 14 -25.23 24.57 -7.73
N ALA A 15 -26.28 24.15 -7.02
CA ALA A 15 -26.21 22.99 -6.11
C ALA A 15 -26.03 21.65 -6.84
N LEU A 16 -26.59 21.51 -8.06
CA LEU A 16 -26.35 20.35 -8.94
C LEU A 16 -24.95 20.40 -9.56
N ARG A 17 -24.44 21.59 -9.91
CA ARG A 17 -23.09 21.77 -10.46
C ARG A 17 -21.98 21.40 -9.46
N VAL A 18 -22.20 21.60 -8.16
CA VAL A 18 -21.28 21.11 -7.10
C VAL A 18 -21.25 19.58 -7.04
N ARG A 19 -22.35 18.87 -7.37
CA ARG A 19 -22.36 17.40 -7.49
C ARG A 19 -21.56 16.90 -8.71
N GLU A 20 -21.49 17.68 -9.79
CA GLU A 20 -20.69 17.31 -10.98
C GLU A 20 -19.18 17.49 -10.82
N CYS A 21 -18.70 18.33 -9.88
CA CYS A 21 -17.26 18.57 -9.70
C CYS A 21 -16.46 17.35 -9.21
N CYS A 22 -17.10 16.31 -8.68
CA CYS A 22 -16.43 15.06 -8.34
C CYS A 22 -16.42 14.02 -9.47
N ARG A 23 -16.99 14.31 -10.65
CA ARG A 23 -17.10 13.35 -11.75
C ARG A 23 -16.04 13.44 -12.83
N THR A 24 -14.93 14.16 -12.62
CA THR A 24 -13.84 14.16 -13.60
C THR A 24 -12.48 13.92 -12.97
N ALA A 25 -11.97 12.71 -13.20
CA ALA A 25 -10.55 12.50 -13.49
C ALA A 25 -10.43 11.26 -14.40
N PRO A 26 -10.31 11.43 -15.72
CA PRO A 26 -9.79 10.38 -16.58
C PRO A 26 -8.26 10.50 -16.58
N HIS A 27 -7.54 9.48 -16.10
CA HIS A 27 -6.22 9.11 -16.64
C HIS A 27 -5.83 7.69 -16.20
N ASN A 28 -5.57 6.86 -17.20
CA ASN A 28 -5.12 5.47 -17.24
C ASN A 28 -4.38 4.92 -16.00
N SER A 29 -5.15 4.29 -15.11
CA SER A 29 -4.82 2.99 -14.52
C SER A 29 -6.09 2.52 -13.77
N SER A 30 -7.01 1.90 -14.50
CA SER A 30 -8.09 1.18 -13.85
C SER A 30 -7.44 0.17 -12.91
N LEU A 31 -7.84 0.16 -11.64
CA LEU A 31 -7.51 -0.97 -10.78
C LEU A 31 -7.99 -2.23 -11.51
N PRO A 32 -7.15 -3.28 -11.60
CA PRO A 32 -7.48 -4.49 -12.34
C PRO A 32 -8.76 -5.15 -11.80
N CYS A 33 -8.99 -5.01 -10.49
CA CYS A 33 -10.06 -5.66 -9.77
C CYS A 33 -10.37 -4.87 -8.47
N LEU A 34 -11.55 -5.11 -7.89
CA LEU A 34 -12.08 -4.42 -6.70
C LEU A 34 -12.91 -5.38 -5.82
N ASP A 35 -12.48 -6.63 -5.72
CA ASP A 35 -13.15 -7.70 -5.02
C ASP A 35 -12.21 -8.38 -4.02
N SER A 36 -12.79 -9.06 -3.02
CA SER A 36 -12.03 -9.76 -1.99
C SER A 36 -11.58 -11.16 -2.42
N SER A 37 -11.55 -11.45 -3.73
CA SER A 37 -11.06 -12.73 -4.24
C SER A 37 -9.56 -12.83 -4.02
N ASN A 38 -9.08 -14.06 -3.78
CA ASN A 38 -7.65 -14.29 -3.55
C ASN A 38 -6.80 -13.81 -4.73
N GLU A 39 -7.27 -14.03 -5.96
CA GLU A 39 -6.60 -13.59 -7.19
C GLU A 39 -6.42 -12.06 -7.22
N CYS A 40 -7.50 -11.32 -6.95
CA CYS A 40 -7.46 -9.87 -6.93
C CYS A 40 -6.52 -9.33 -5.84
N VAL A 41 -6.60 -9.90 -4.64
CA VAL A 41 -5.72 -9.52 -3.53
C VAL A 41 -4.27 -9.75 -3.93
N THR A 42 -3.93 -10.93 -4.47
CA THR A 42 -2.54 -11.22 -4.88
C THR A 42 -2.02 -10.22 -5.92
N GLU A 43 -2.79 -9.96 -6.98
CA GLU A 43 -2.36 -9.04 -8.04
C GLU A 43 -2.14 -7.60 -7.52
N LEU A 44 -3.06 -7.11 -6.68
CA LEU A 44 -2.95 -5.77 -6.10
C LEU A 44 -1.79 -5.68 -5.09
N THR A 45 -1.55 -6.74 -4.32
CA THR A 45 -0.43 -6.78 -3.39
C THR A 45 0.92 -6.79 -4.11
N GLU A 46 1.06 -7.55 -5.19
CA GLU A 46 2.28 -7.56 -6.00
C GLU A 46 2.57 -6.19 -6.60
N LYS A 47 1.53 -5.51 -7.13
CA LYS A 47 1.67 -4.14 -7.65
C LYS A 47 2.07 -3.15 -6.56
N ALA A 48 1.47 -3.23 -5.37
CA ALA A 48 1.80 -2.36 -4.25
C ALA A 48 3.22 -2.62 -3.68
N ILE A 49 3.65 -3.88 -3.67
CA ILE A 49 5.01 -4.27 -3.28
C ILE A 49 6.03 -3.70 -4.28
N ALA A 50 5.75 -3.80 -5.58
CA ALA A 50 6.63 -3.31 -6.63
C ALA A 50 6.76 -1.78 -6.66
N SER A 51 5.72 -1.06 -6.24
CA SER A 51 5.74 0.40 -6.24
C SER A 51 6.46 0.96 -5.01
N SER A 52 6.28 0.33 -3.84
CA SER A 52 6.79 0.77 -2.53
C SER A 52 8.26 1.21 -2.51
N SER A 53 8.48 2.51 -2.30
CA SER A 53 9.81 3.10 -2.13
C SER A 53 10.57 2.56 -0.91
N LYS A 54 9.88 2.12 0.14
CA LYS A 54 10.52 1.54 1.34
C LYS A 54 11.13 0.17 1.01
N LEU A 55 10.40 -0.67 0.28
CA LEU A 55 10.90 -1.99 -0.12
C LEU A 55 12.07 -1.85 -1.10
N LYS A 56 11.98 -0.94 -2.08
CA LYS A 56 13.11 -0.62 -2.98
C LYS A 56 14.38 -0.22 -2.23
N LYS A 57 14.27 0.60 -1.17
CA LYS A 57 15.42 0.99 -0.34
C LYS A 57 15.99 -0.17 0.47
N LEU A 58 15.17 -1.13 0.90
CA LEU A 58 15.66 -2.33 1.57
C LEU A 58 16.39 -3.23 0.57
N ASP A 59 15.84 -3.42 -0.63
CA ASP A 59 16.44 -4.20 -1.71
C ASP A 59 17.80 -3.62 -2.12
N GLU A 60 17.89 -2.29 -2.27
CA GLU A 60 19.15 -1.60 -2.58
C GLU A 60 20.21 -1.82 -1.49
N LYS A 61 19.81 -1.77 -0.21
CA LYS A 61 20.73 -2.03 0.91
C LYS A 61 21.20 -3.48 0.95
N ILE A 62 20.30 -4.43 0.72
CA ILE A 62 20.63 -5.86 0.66
C ILE A 62 21.61 -6.10 -0.50
N ALA A 63 21.32 -5.57 -1.69
CA ALA A 63 22.21 -5.68 -2.85
C ALA A 63 23.60 -5.08 -2.59
N LEU A 64 23.68 -3.95 -1.88
CA LEU A 64 24.95 -3.34 -1.50
C LEU A 64 25.73 -4.17 -0.47
N ILE A 65 25.04 -4.85 0.46
CA ILE A 65 25.68 -5.79 1.39
C ILE A 65 26.18 -7.01 0.63
N ASP A 66 25.41 -7.55 -0.31
CA ASP A 66 25.80 -8.69 -1.14
C ASP A 66 27.05 -8.39 -1.97
N GLN A 67 27.11 -7.21 -2.60
CA GLN A 67 28.30 -6.77 -3.31
C GLN A 67 29.53 -6.67 -2.39
N ARG A 68 29.34 -6.23 -1.14
CA ARG A 68 30.43 -6.16 -0.14
C ARG A 68 30.88 -7.54 0.32
N LEU A 69 29.94 -8.48 0.49
CA LEU A 69 30.24 -9.86 0.85
C LEU A 69 31.07 -10.54 -0.24
N GLU A 70 30.70 -10.38 -1.51
CA GLU A 70 31.45 -10.90 -2.66
C GLU A 70 32.89 -10.35 -2.70
N LEU A 71 33.05 -9.03 -2.55
CA LEU A 71 34.37 -8.39 -2.50
C LEU A 71 35.22 -8.85 -1.29
N MET A 72 34.59 -9.15 -0.15
CA MET A 72 35.29 -9.67 1.03
C MET A 72 35.71 -11.12 0.84
N GLU A 73 34.86 -11.96 0.25
CA GLU A 73 35.16 -13.34 -0.08
C GLU A 73 36.34 -13.43 -1.07
N ASP A 74 36.33 -12.62 -2.13
CA ASP A 74 37.45 -12.50 -3.06
C ASP A 74 38.75 -12.09 -2.38
N ARG A 75 38.68 -11.12 -1.44
CA ARG A 75 39.84 -10.67 -0.67
C ARG A 75 40.38 -11.79 0.22
N ILE A 76 39.50 -12.52 0.90
CA ILE A 76 39.88 -13.64 1.77
C ILE A 76 40.58 -14.71 0.92
N THR A 77 39.98 -15.16 -0.19
CA THR A 77 40.57 -16.20 -1.05
C THR A 77 41.90 -15.77 -1.67
N TYR A 78 42.02 -14.49 -2.08
CA TYR A 78 43.28 -13.93 -2.58
C TYR A 78 44.36 -13.88 -1.50
N SER A 79 44.02 -13.46 -0.28
CA SER A 79 44.97 -13.40 0.84
C SER A 79 45.50 -14.80 1.19
N GLN A 80 44.62 -15.81 1.26
CA GLN A 80 44.97 -17.21 1.52
C GLN A 80 45.95 -17.76 0.47
N LYS A 81 45.77 -17.39 -0.81
CA LYS A 81 46.70 -17.75 -1.89
C LYS A 81 48.07 -17.06 -1.79
N LYS A 82 48.22 -15.95 -1.08
CA LYS A 82 49.53 -15.31 -0.86
C LYS A 82 50.23 -15.81 0.39
N THR A 83 49.50 -16.31 1.38
CA THR A 83 50.09 -16.80 2.63
C THR A 83 51.09 -17.93 2.38
N TRP A 84 50.81 -18.83 1.42
CA TRP A 84 51.74 -19.92 1.09
C TRP A 84 53.00 -19.44 0.36
N THR A 85 52.93 -18.39 -0.47
CA THR A 85 54.12 -17.85 -1.16
C THR A 85 55.03 -17.07 -0.21
N ASN A 86 54.46 -16.43 0.82
CA ASN A 86 55.23 -15.73 1.86
C ASN A 86 56.04 -16.71 2.74
N TYR A 87 55.56 -17.95 2.90
CA TYR A 87 56.26 -19.01 3.65
C TYR A 87 57.48 -19.57 2.90
N VAL A 88 57.51 -19.49 1.56
CA VAL A 88 58.56 -20.10 0.71
C VAL A 88 59.46 -19.02 0.08
N THR A 89 59.73 -17.93 0.80
CA THR A 89 60.62 -16.87 0.31
C THR A 89 62.09 -17.27 0.46
N LEU A 90 62.91 -17.09 -0.59
CA LEU A 90 64.36 -17.34 -0.57
C LEU A 90 65.17 -16.22 0.12
N ASP A 91 64.51 -15.26 0.77
CA ASP A 91 65.15 -14.13 1.44
C ASP A 91 65.51 -14.48 2.90
N PRO A 92 66.80 -14.57 3.27
CA PRO A 92 67.24 -15.01 4.59
C PRO A 92 66.81 -14.07 5.73
N VAL A 93 66.58 -12.78 5.46
CA VAL A 93 66.16 -11.80 6.48
C VAL A 93 64.70 -12.03 6.89
N LYS A 94 63.83 -12.33 5.92
CA LYS A 94 62.41 -12.62 6.17
C LYS A 94 62.20 -13.96 6.88
N LEU A 95 63.02 -14.95 6.57
CA LEU A 95 63.02 -16.25 7.26
C LEU A 95 63.30 -16.06 8.76
N LEU A 96 64.33 -15.28 9.12
CA LEU A 96 64.64 -14.98 10.52
C LEU A 96 63.50 -14.24 11.22
N GLN A 97 62.92 -13.21 10.60
CA GLN A 97 61.82 -12.46 11.21
C GLN A 97 60.58 -13.34 11.47
N ASN A 98 60.26 -14.25 10.55
CA ASN A 98 59.17 -15.22 10.72
C ASN A 98 59.47 -16.25 11.84
N LEU A 99 60.72 -16.69 11.99
CA LEU A 99 61.15 -17.66 13.00
C LEU A 99 61.16 -17.06 14.42
N PHE A 100 61.57 -15.80 14.56
CA PHE A 100 61.64 -15.09 15.85
C PHE A 100 60.31 -14.44 16.28
N GLY A 101 59.20 -14.86 15.66
CA GLY A 101 57.85 -14.50 16.11
C GLY A 101 57.44 -13.05 15.85
N GLY A 102 58.24 -12.27 15.11
CA GLY A 102 57.96 -10.87 14.75
C GLY A 102 57.48 -10.67 13.30
N GLY A 103 57.26 -11.77 12.56
CA GLY A 103 57.09 -11.75 11.11
C GLY A 103 55.66 -11.51 10.61
N ASP A 104 55.59 -11.08 9.34
CA ASP A 104 54.39 -10.71 8.59
C ASP A 104 53.27 -11.78 8.63
N VAL A 105 53.64 -13.05 8.87
CA VAL A 105 52.72 -14.20 8.96
C VAL A 105 51.68 -14.06 10.08
N GLN A 106 52.03 -13.47 11.24
CA GLN A 106 51.04 -13.26 12.31
C GLN A 106 50.05 -12.14 11.96
N ARG A 107 50.52 -11.08 11.28
CA ARG A 107 49.68 -9.96 10.83
C ARG A 107 48.68 -10.41 9.77
N ASP A 108 49.12 -11.25 8.83
CA ASP A 108 48.26 -11.80 7.77
C ASP A 108 47.12 -12.64 8.36
N ARG A 109 47.38 -13.49 9.37
CA ARG A 109 46.36 -14.30 10.04
C ARG A 109 45.33 -13.45 10.79
N LEU A 110 45.79 -12.39 11.47
CA LEU A 110 44.90 -11.47 12.18
C LEU A 110 44.01 -10.68 11.20
N ALA A 111 44.57 -10.28 10.04
CA ALA A 111 43.82 -9.59 9.00
C ALA A 111 42.75 -10.48 8.36
N ILE A 112 43.02 -11.77 8.15
CA ILE A 112 42.03 -12.73 7.65
C ILE A 112 40.91 -12.92 8.67
N ALA A 113 41.24 -13.13 9.95
CA ALA A 113 40.24 -13.29 11.00
C ALA A 113 39.34 -12.05 11.16
N ASP A 114 39.91 -10.83 11.03
CA ASP A 114 39.12 -9.59 11.03
C ASP A 114 38.15 -9.51 9.83
N LEU A 115 38.56 -9.99 8.65
CA LEU A 115 37.68 -10.07 7.49
C LEU A 115 36.55 -11.10 7.70
N GLU A 116 36.86 -12.25 8.28
CA GLU A 116 35.87 -13.29 8.60
C GLU A 116 34.85 -12.83 9.65
N ILE A 117 35.27 -12.03 10.64
CA ILE A 117 34.33 -11.42 11.59
C ILE A 117 33.43 -10.41 10.87
N LYS A 118 34.00 -9.56 10.01
CA LYS A 118 33.23 -8.57 9.25
C LYS A 118 32.23 -9.21 8.27
N THR A 119 32.55 -10.34 7.66
CA THR A 119 31.59 -11.06 6.82
C THR A 119 30.44 -11.61 7.67
N ALA A 120 30.72 -12.15 8.85
CA ALA A 120 29.68 -12.61 9.78
C ALA A 120 28.75 -11.46 10.22
N ASP A 121 29.31 -10.28 10.54
CA ASP A 121 28.54 -9.08 10.88
C ASP A 121 27.65 -8.62 9.72
N LEU A 122 28.17 -8.64 8.49
CA LEU A 122 27.41 -8.29 7.29
C LEU A 122 26.28 -9.29 7.00
N LEU A 123 26.51 -10.58 7.19
CA LEU A 123 25.48 -11.61 7.05
C LEU A 123 24.37 -11.44 8.10
N ALA A 124 24.74 -11.11 9.34
CA ALA A 124 23.76 -10.80 10.38
C ALA A 124 22.93 -9.56 10.03
N ALA A 125 23.58 -8.49 9.53
CA ALA A 125 22.90 -7.29 9.09
C ALA A 125 21.97 -7.55 7.89
N LYS A 126 22.37 -8.40 6.94
CA LYS A 126 21.53 -8.83 5.81
C LYS A 126 20.28 -9.56 6.30
N ALA A 127 20.44 -10.55 7.18
CA ALA A 127 19.33 -11.32 7.73
C ALA A 127 18.31 -10.41 8.45
N GLU A 128 18.76 -9.37 9.14
CA GLU A 128 17.88 -8.39 9.79
C GLU A 128 17.10 -7.54 8.76
N LEU A 129 17.75 -7.13 7.67
CA LEU A 129 17.07 -6.39 6.60
C LEU A 129 16.04 -7.26 5.86
N GLU A 130 16.34 -8.54 5.64
CA GLU A 130 15.41 -9.50 5.04
C GLU A 130 14.15 -9.67 5.89
N ARG A 131 14.30 -9.77 7.22
CA ARG A 131 13.15 -9.77 8.15
C ARG A 131 12.30 -8.50 8.02
N GLN A 132 12.93 -7.33 7.99
CA GLN A 132 12.22 -6.05 7.81
C GLN A 132 11.49 -5.98 6.47
N GLN A 133 12.07 -6.58 5.42
CA GLN A 133 11.45 -6.65 4.11
C GLN A 133 10.20 -7.55 4.14
N GLU A 134 10.26 -8.71 4.77
CA GLU A 134 9.12 -9.62 4.94
C GLU A 134 7.99 -8.98 5.75
N GLU A 135 8.31 -8.34 6.88
CA GLU A 135 7.33 -7.62 7.70
C GLU A 135 6.61 -6.52 6.91
N GLU A 136 7.34 -5.75 6.10
CA GLU A 136 6.74 -4.71 5.28
C GLU A 136 5.90 -5.28 4.13
N LYS A 137 6.28 -6.41 3.52
CA LYS A 137 5.45 -7.11 2.52
C LYS A 137 4.14 -7.57 3.14
N VAL A 138 4.18 -8.18 4.33
CA VAL A 138 2.97 -8.59 5.07
C VAL A 138 2.12 -7.37 5.41
N ARG A 139 2.73 -6.29 5.91
CA ARG A 139 2.02 -5.04 6.26
C ARG A 139 1.35 -4.39 5.05
N VAL A 140 1.97 -4.42 3.87
CA VAL A 140 1.36 -3.95 2.62
C VAL A 140 0.20 -4.87 2.23
N GLY A 141 0.39 -6.19 2.32
CA GLY A 141 -0.65 -7.19 2.10
C GLY A 141 -1.91 -6.94 2.93
N ASP A 142 -1.74 -6.81 4.25
CA ASP A 142 -2.81 -6.56 5.21
C ASP A 142 -3.56 -5.26 4.92
N LYS A 143 -2.85 -4.19 4.53
CA LYS A 143 -3.48 -2.92 4.15
C LYS A 143 -4.33 -3.05 2.91
N VAL A 144 -3.83 -3.71 1.86
CA VAL A 144 -4.58 -3.92 0.61
C VAL A 144 -5.84 -4.74 0.90
N LEU A 145 -5.72 -5.85 1.62
CA LEU A 145 -6.85 -6.69 2.00
C LEU A 145 -7.89 -5.90 2.81
N ARG A 146 -7.45 -5.15 3.82
CA ARG A 146 -8.34 -4.32 4.64
C ARG A 146 -9.13 -3.32 3.80
N LEU A 147 -8.46 -2.61 2.90
CA LEU A 147 -9.12 -1.61 2.04
C LEU A 147 -10.11 -2.24 1.07
N LEU A 148 -9.83 -3.43 0.53
CA LEU A 148 -10.75 -4.18 -0.30
C LEU A 148 -11.98 -4.63 0.48
N LEU A 149 -11.79 -5.11 1.72
CA LEU A 149 -12.90 -5.49 2.60
C LEU A 149 -13.75 -4.27 2.99
N ASP A 150 -13.13 -3.13 3.27
CA ASP A 150 -13.84 -1.88 3.58
C ASP A 150 -14.63 -1.39 2.36
N TYR A 151 -14.05 -1.46 1.16
CA TYR A 151 -14.74 -1.17 -0.10
C TYR A 151 -15.95 -2.10 -0.29
N GLU A 152 -15.78 -3.41 -0.13
CA GLU A 152 -16.85 -4.38 -0.34
C GLU A 152 -17.98 -4.20 0.70
N ALA A 153 -17.62 -3.98 1.96
CA ALA A 153 -18.58 -3.69 3.03
C ALA A 153 -19.36 -2.39 2.74
N ALA A 154 -18.70 -1.34 2.27
CA ALA A 154 -19.35 -0.11 1.84
C ALA A 154 -20.26 -0.35 0.63
N ASN A 155 -19.82 -1.10 -0.36
CA ASN A 155 -20.59 -1.41 -1.56
C ASN A 155 -21.86 -2.23 -1.25
N ARG A 156 -21.76 -3.23 -0.35
CA ARG A 156 -22.92 -4.00 0.13
C ARG A 156 -23.93 -3.10 0.84
N ARG A 157 -23.47 -2.18 1.71
CA ARG A 157 -24.35 -1.21 2.38
C ARG A 157 -25.01 -0.24 1.40
N HIS A 158 -24.25 0.23 0.41
CA HIS A 158 -24.79 1.11 -0.63
C HIS A 158 -25.94 0.42 -1.37
N ARG A 159 -25.75 -0.81 -1.85
CA ARG A 159 -26.82 -1.58 -2.53
C ARG A 159 -28.07 -1.75 -1.66
N LEU A 160 -27.89 -2.06 -0.37
CA LEU A 160 -29.00 -2.21 0.56
C LEU A 160 -29.79 -0.90 0.71
N LEU A 161 -29.09 0.22 0.92
CA LEU A 161 -29.73 1.53 1.10
C LEU A 161 -30.40 2.01 -0.18
N SER A 162 -29.79 1.79 -1.35
CA SER A 162 -30.40 2.10 -2.65
C SER A 162 -31.70 1.32 -2.86
N SER A 163 -31.74 0.03 -2.52
CA SER A 163 -32.95 -0.78 -2.62
C SER A 163 -34.06 -0.34 -1.64
N GLN A 164 -33.68 0.05 -0.42
CA GLN A 164 -34.62 0.63 0.54
C GLN A 164 -35.19 1.97 0.07
N LEU A 165 -34.36 2.82 -0.53
CA LEU A 165 -34.78 4.09 -1.10
C LEU A 165 -35.77 3.88 -2.25
N GLU A 166 -35.50 2.97 -3.16
CA GLU A 166 -36.40 2.62 -4.26
C GLU A 166 -37.76 2.13 -3.75
N THR A 167 -37.74 1.24 -2.74
CA THR A 167 -38.97 0.75 -2.09
C THR A 167 -39.75 1.89 -1.45
N LEU A 168 -39.07 2.81 -0.77
CA LEU A 168 -39.69 3.98 -0.15
C LEU A 168 -40.30 4.93 -1.20
N GLU A 169 -39.63 5.11 -2.34
CA GLU A 169 -40.13 5.93 -3.44
C GLU A 169 -41.43 5.35 -4.01
N GLN A 170 -41.50 4.03 -4.23
CA GLN A 170 -42.73 3.37 -4.65
C GLN A 170 -43.88 3.56 -3.64
N GLN A 171 -43.59 3.41 -2.33
CA GLN A 171 -44.57 3.65 -1.27
C GLN A 171 -45.03 5.11 -1.20
N ARG A 172 -44.11 6.04 -1.45
CA ARG A 172 -44.41 7.49 -1.51
C ARG A 172 -45.35 7.81 -2.67
N GLU A 173 -45.17 7.21 -3.84
CA GLU A 173 -46.07 7.39 -4.98
C GLU A 173 -47.51 7.00 -4.64
N VAL A 174 -47.69 5.80 -4.08
CA VAL A 174 -49.01 5.29 -3.66
C VAL A 174 -49.64 6.21 -2.59
N THR A 175 -48.85 6.62 -1.60
CA THR A 175 -49.31 7.49 -0.51
C THR A 175 -49.70 8.88 -1.03
N ARG A 176 -48.95 9.42 -2.01
CA ARG A 176 -49.27 10.72 -2.62
C ARG A 176 -50.57 10.66 -3.40
N ILE A 177 -50.82 9.58 -4.14
CA ILE A 177 -52.09 9.36 -4.83
C ILE A 177 -53.23 9.32 -3.81
N ALA A 178 -53.10 8.54 -2.73
CA ALA A 178 -54.10 8.48 -1.67
C ALA A 178 -54.40 9.86 -1.06
N TYR A 179 -53.35 10.64 -0.77
CA TYR A 179 -53.47 11.99 -0.21
C TYR A 179 -54.27 12.93 -1.14
N LYS A 180 -54.05 12.88 -2.46
CA LYS A 180 -54.82 13.66 -3.44
C LYS A 180 -56.32 13.31 -3.44
N PHE A 181 -56.68 12.07 -3.10
CA PHE A 181 -58.06 11.63 -2.94
C PHE A 181 -58.62 11.89 -1.53
N GLY A 182 -57.94 12.69 -0.71
CA GLY A 182 -58.36 13.01 0.66
C GLY A 182 -58.13 11.88 1.66
N ARG A 183 -57.39 10.82 1.27
CA ARG A 183 -57.04 9.69 2.16
C ARG A 183 -55.60 9.86 2.65
N GLY A 184 -55.42 10.06 3.95
CA GLY A 184 -54.10 10.24 4.59
C GLY A 184 -53.91 11.65 5.15
N SER A 185 -52.76 11.90 5.78
CA SER A 185 -52.45 13.16 6.43
C SER A 185 -51.19 13.83 5.87
N THR A 186 -51.08 15.15 6.00
CA THR A 186 -49.86 15.89 5.64
C THR A 186 -48.65 15.40 6.46
N SER A 187 -48.86 15.04 7.74
CA SER A 187 -47.81 14.47 8.58
C SER A 187 -47.27 13.15 8.05
N GLN A 188 -48.10 12.33 7.41
CA GLN A 188 -47.65 11.08 6.78
C GLN A 188 -46.74 11.34 5.58
N ILE A 189 -47.08 12.33 4.74
CA ILE A 189 -46.25 12.73 3.59
C ILE A 189 -44.91 13.30 4.05
N LEU A 190 -44.94 14.23 5.02
CA LEU A 190 -43.72 14.82 5.58
C LEU A 190 -42.83 13.77 6.25
N GLY A 191 -43.42 12.80 6.95
CA GLY A 191 -42.68 11.69 7.55
C GLY A 191 -42.02 10.77 6.52
N MET A 192 -42.61 10.59 5.33
CA MET A 192 -41.95 9.86 4.24
C MET A 192 -40.79 10.65 3.62
N GLU A 193 -40.93 11.97 3.50
CA GLU A 193 -39.87 12.84 2.99
C GLU A 193 -38.65 12.84 3.92
N ASP A 194 -38.86 13.00 5.23
CA ASP A 194 -37.77 12.91 6.23
C ASP A 194 -37.05 11.55 6.18
N ARG A 195 -37.79 10.44 6.01
CA ARG A 195 -37.18 9.11 5.82
C ARG A 195 -36.33 9.03 4.55
N ARG A 196 -36.80 9.62 3.44
CA ARG A 196 -36.03 9.67 2.18
C ARG A 196 -34.74 10.45 2.37
N ASP A 197 -34.80 11.59 3.05
CA ASP A 197 -33.64 12.44 3.29
C ASP A 197 -32.60 11.72 4.14
N ARG A 198 -33.03 11.05 5.21
CA ARG A 198 -32.14 10.21 6.03
C ARG A 198 -31.48 9.08 5.23
N LEU A 199 -32.24 8.38 4.38
CA LEU A 199 -31.67 7.33 3.53
C LEU A 199 -30.67 7.91 2.52
N SER A 200 -31.01 9.05 1.92
CA SER A 200 -30.14 9.74 0.95
C SER A 200 -28.83 10.18 1.61
N GLU A 201 -28.89 10.73 2.82
CA GLU A 201 -27.72 11.09 3.61
C GLU A 201 -26.84 9.86 3.91
N GLN A 202 -27.45 8.75 4.32
CA GLN A 202 -26.73 7.50 4.57
C GLN A 202 -26.05 6.96 3.30
N ILE A 203 -26.72 7.04 2.14
CA ILE A 203 -26.15 6.64 0.85
C ILE A 203 -24.90 7.46 0.54
N VAL A 204 -24.99 8.79 0.66
CA VAL A 204 -23.85 9.69 0.42
C VAL A 204 -22.68 9.37 1.35
N ASN A 205 -22.95 9.16 2.64
CA ASN A 205 -21.93 8.80 3.62
C ASN A 205 -21.22 7.48 3.29
N VAL A 206 -21.96 6.49 2.79
CA VAL A 206 -21.38 5.21 2.37
C VAL A 206 -20.60 5.34 1.06
N GLU A 207 -21.08 6.17 0.13
CA GLU A 207 -20.39 6.46 -1.14
C GLU A 207 -19.04 7.13 -0.90
N ILE A 208 -18.97 8.10 0.02
CA ILE A 208 -17.70 8.73 0.43
C ILE A 208 -16.71 7.68 0.97
N LYS A 209 -17.18 6.74 1.80
CA LYS A 209 -16.32 5.66 2.34
C LYS A 209 -15.84 4.72 1.24
N ARG A 210 -16.73 4.32 0.34
CA ARG A 210 -16.41 3.47 -0.81
C ARG A 210 -15.33 4.13 -1.68
N ASP A 211 -15.54 5.38 -2.04
CA ASP A 211 -14.63 6.12 -2.91
C ASP A 211 -13.30 6.45 -2.19
N GLY A 212 -13.35 6.67 -0.88
CA GLY A 212 -12.17 6.82 -0.01
C GLY A 212 -11.27 5.58 -0.08
N ALA A 213 -11.83 4.38 0.10
CA ALA A 213 -11.08 3.13 0.01
C ALA A 213 -10.40 2.96 -1.36
N VAL A 214 -11.09 3.30 -2.45
CA VAL A 214 -10.52 3.24 -3.81
C VAL A 214 -9.37 4.24 -3.98
N ARG A 215 -9.48 5.45 -3.44
CA ARG A 215 -8.40 6.45 -3.50
C ARG A 215 -7.17 5.99 -2.72
N GLU A 216 -7.35 5.44 -1.52
CA GLU A 216 -6.25 4.91 -0.70
C GLU A 216 -5.56 3.73 -1.39
N LEU A 217 -6.32 2.81 -2.00
CA LEU A 217 -5.75 1.73 -2.81
C LEU A 217 -4.90 2.24 -3.97
N ARG A 218 -5.38 3.26 -4.68
CA ARG A 218 -4.61 3.87 -5.78
C ARG A 218 -3.31 4.51 -5.29
N GLN A 219 -3.33 5.16 -4.13
CA GLN A 219 -2.13 5.74 -3.55
C GLN A 219 -1.09 4.69 -3.18
N LEU A 220 -1.51 3.48 -2.79
CA LEU A 220 -0.58 2.39 -2.49
C LEU A 220 0.10 1.80 -3.72
N ILE A 221 -0.52 1.90 -4.90
CA ILE A 221 -0.03 1.29 -6.15
C ILE A 221 0.78 2.27 -7.01
N ILE A 222 0.47 3.57 -6.93
CA ILE A 222 1.13 4.60 -7.75
C ILE A 222 2.42 5.13 -7.08
N ASN A 223 2.53 5.04 -5.74
CA ASN A 223 3.69 5.53 -4.98
C ASN A 223 4.93 4.63 -5.09
#